data_AF-A0A6F8ZJD1-F1
#
_entry.id   AF-A0A6F8ZJD1-F1
#
_cell.length_a   1.000
_cell.length_b   1.000
_cell.length_c   1.000
_cell.angle_alpha   90.00
_cell.angle_beta   90.00
_cell.angle_gamma   90.00
#
_symmetry.space_group_name_H-M   'P 1'
#
loop_
_entity.id
_entity.type
_entity.pdbx_description
1 polymer ?
#
loop_
_entity_poly.entity_id
_entity_poly.type
_entity_poly.pdbx_seq_one_letter_code
_entity_poly.pdbx_strand_id
1 'polypeptide(L)'
;MAATLSARLALARALTWLHLANAFVLLLIPLGLTVAGFGASRRRHPLTAGWWRWQGGWQVAVLVQAAAGIAMVALGLRPKDPLHYLYGALAVLILLAERGLMADQPLRVSLEADYGRFNEAKVYAWINLVAFLVAARGLTTGLFGF
;
A
#
# COMPACT_ATOMS: atom_id res chain seq x y z
N MET A 1 6.06 -26.90 -27.65
CA MET A 1 5.86 -25.44 -27.74
C MET A 1 4.45 -24.98 -27.36
N ALA A 2 3.36 -25.67 -27.77
CA ALA A 2 2.00 -25.22 -27.42
C ALA A 2 1.68 -25.27 -25.91
N ALA A 3 2.10 -26.32 -25.21
CA ALA A 3 1.85 -26.48 -23.76
C ALA A 3 2.56 -25.43 -22.88
N THR A 4 3.70 -24.89 -23.32
CA THR A 4 4.43 -23.84 -22.58
C THR A 4 3.82 -22.46 -22.79
N LEU A 5 3.21 -22.22 -23.96
CA LEU A 5 2.49 -20.98 -24.25
C LEU A 5 1.18 -20.89 -23.44
N SER A 6 0.41 -21.97 -23.36
CA SER A 6 -0.83 -22.00 -22.58
C SER A 6 -0.59 -21.76 -21.08
N ALA A 7 0.45 -22.37 -20.52
CA ALA A 7 0.83 -22.16 -19.12
C ALA A 7 1.24 -20.71 -18.82
N ARG A 8 2.04 -20.09 -19.71
CA ARG A 8 2.42 -18.67 -19.58
C ARG A 8 1.22 -17.73 -19.62
N LEU A 9 0.27 -17.98 -20.52
CA LEU A 9 -0.96 -17.19 -20.62
C LEU A 9 -1.86 -17.35 -19.39
N ALA A 10 -1.98 -18.57 -18.87
CA ALA A 10 -2.73 -18.83 -17.64
C ALA A 10 -2.12 -18.09 -16.44
N LEU A 11 -0.79 -18.15 -16.29
CA LEU A 11 -0.07 -17.42 -15.25
C LEU A 11 -0.24 -15.89 -15.37
N ALA A 12 -0.07 -15.34 -16.58
CA ALA A 12 -0.25 -13.91 -16.83
C ALA A 12 -1.66 -13.42 -16.46
N ARG A 13 -2.70 -14.21 -16.79
CA ARG A 13 -4.09 -13.91 -16.41
C ARG A 13 -4.29 -13.98 -14.90
N ALA A 14 -3.78 -15.01 -14.25
CA ALA A 14 -3.88 -15.17 -12.80
C ALA A 14 -3.21 -13.99 -12.05
N LEU A 15 -2.00 -13.61 -12.48
CA LEU A 15 -1.30 -12.45 -11.92
C LEU A 15 -2.05 -11.15 -12.13
N THR A 16 -2.63 -10.94 -13.33
CA THR A 16 -3.42 -9.74 -13.62
C THR A 16 -4.65 -9.65 -12.70
N TRP A 17 -5.38 -10.75 -12.51
CA TRP A 17 -6.53 -10.78 -11.61
C TRP A 17 -6.15 -10.57 -10.15
N LEU A 18 -5.07 -11.22 -9.70
CA LEU A 18 -4.53 -11.01 -8.35
C LEU A 18 -4.15 -9.54 -8.14
N HIS A 19 -3.39 -8.96 -9.07
CA HIS A 19 -2.92 -7.58 -9.00
C HIS A 19 -4.09 -6.58 -9.02
N LEU A 20 -5.11 -6.84 -9.84
CA LEU A 20 -6.30 -5.99 -9.91
C LEU A 20 -7.16 -6.10 -8.65
N ALA A 21 -7.47 -7.32 -8.20
CA ALA A 21 -8.29 -7.53 -7.00
C ALA A 21 -7.62 -6.95 -5.75
N ASN A 22 -6.32 -7.16 -5.62
CA ASN A 22 -5.54 -6.64 -4.49
C ASN A 22 -5.38 -5.10 -4.55
N ALA A 23 -5.42 -4.47 -5.73
CA ALA A 23 -5.47 -3.01 -5.84
C ALA A 23 -6.71 -2.40 -5.16
N PHE A 24 -7.87 -3.07 -5.20
CA PHE A 24 -9.06 -2.60 -4.48
C PHE A 24 -8.91 -2.73 -2.96
N VAL A 25 -8.22 -3.77 -2.49
CA VAL A 25 -7.86 -3.90 -1.06
C VAL A 25 -6.96 -2.74 -0.63
N LEU A 26 -5.95 -2.43 -1.46
CA LEU A 26 -5.05 -1.30 -1.26
C LEU A 26 -5.73 0.06 -1.34
N LEU A 27 -6.89 0.16 -1.97
CA LEU A 27 -7.69 1.38 -2.00
C LEU A 27 -8.58 1.50 -0.76
N LEU A 28 -9.31 0.45 -0.41
CA LEU A 28 -10.38 0.53 0.59
C LEU A 28 -9.87 0.50 2.03
N ILE A 29 -8.86 -0.34 2.33
CA ILE A 29 -8.34 -0.45 3.69
C ILE A 29 -7.72 0.89 4.18
N PRO A 30 -6.82 1.56 3.45
CA PRO A 30 -6.21 2.78 3.96
C PRO A 30 -7.24 3.90 4.10
N LEU A 31 -8.27 3.97 3.24
CA LEU A 31 -9.38 4.91 3.42
C LEU A 31 -10.10 4.69 4.76
N GLY A 32 -10.42 3.43 5.09
CA GLY A 32 -11.02 3.08 6.38
C GLY A 32 -10.11 3.41 7.57
N LEU A 33 -8.81 3.11 7.46
CA LEU A 33 -7.80 3.42 8.47
C LEU A 33 -7.61 4.92 8.68
N THR A 34 -7.67 5.73 7.61
CA THR A 34 -7.67 7.20 7.68
C THR A 34 -8.86 7.71 8.48
N VAL A 35 -10.08 7.28 8.14
CA VAL A 35 -11.30 7.72 8.85
C VAL A 35 -11.23 7.32 10.32
N ALA A 36 -10.86 6.07 10.62
CA ALA A 36 -10.72 5.58 11.98
C ALA A 36 -9.61 6.32 12.76
N GLY A 37 -8.47 6.59 12.12
CA GLY A 37 -7.33 7.29 12.71
C GLY A 37 -7.65 8.75 13.05
N PHE A 38 -8.31 9.48 12.15
CA PHE A 38 -8.80 10.83 12.45
C PHE A 38 -9.86 10.83 13.56
N GLY A 39 -10.75 9.83 13.57
CA GLY A 39 -11.72 9.63 14.64
C GLY A 39 -11.07 9.42 16.01
N ALA A 40 -10.08 8.53 16.09
CA ALA A 40 -9.31 8.27 17.30
C ALA A 40 -8.52 9.51 17.75
N SER A 41 -7.88 10.22 16.81
CA SER A 41 -7.12 11.44 17.08
C SER A 41 -7.98 12.55 17.69
N ARG A 42 -9.19 12.78 17.15
CA ARG A 42 -10.14 13.76 17.69
C ARG A 42 -10.57 13.44 19.11
N ARG A 43 -10.75 12.15 19.43
CA ARG A 43 -11.11 11.67 20.77
C ARG A 43 -9.91 11.56 21.72
N ARG A 44 -8.68 11.80 21.23
CA ARG A 44 -7.42 11.54 21.95
C ARG A 44 -7.30 10.10 22.44
N HIS A 45 -7.88 9.15 21.70
CA HIS A 45 -7.80 7.73 22.02
C HIS A 45 -6.58 7.11 21.32
N PRO A 46 -5.92 6.12 21.96
CA PRO A 46 -4.92 5.31 21.29
C PRO A 46 -5.57 4.48 20.17
N LEU A 47 -4.77 4.12 19.16
CA LEU A 47 -5.19 3.20 18.11
C LEU A 47 -5.42 1.80 18.71
N THR A 48 -6.53 1.17 18.34
CA THR A 48 -6.92 -0.13 18.90
C THR A 48 -6.12 -1.28 18.27
N ALA A 49 -6.08 -2.44 18.92
CA ALA A 49 -5.48 -3.64 18.33
C ALA A 49 -6.13 -4.04 16.99
N GLY A 50 -7.45 -3.81 16.85
CA GLY A 50 -8.15 -4.02 15.59
C GLY A 50 -7.63 -3.11 14.47
N TRP A 51 -7.36 -1.84 14.77
CA TRP A 51 -6.76 -0.91 13.82
C TRP A 51 -5.39 -1.41 13.33
N TRP A 52 -4.52 -1.83 14.26
CA TRP A 52 -3.20 -2.35 13.92
C TRP A 52 -3.23 -3.65 13.13
N ARG A 53 -4.21 -4.53 13.39
CA ARG A 53 -4.42 -5.74 12.58
C ARG A 53 -4.76 -5.39 11.13
N TRP A 54 -5.64 -4.42 10.90
CA TRP A 54 -5.97 -3.95 9.55
C TRP A 54 -4.79 -3.24 8.86
N GLN A 55 -4.02 -2.43 9.59
CA GLN A 55 -2.77 -1.84 9.09
C GLN A 55 -1.77 -2.92 8.65
N GLY A 56 -1.57 -3.95 9.47
CA GLY A 56 -0.70 -5.08 9.11
C GLY A 56 -1.19 -5.83 7.87
N GLY A 57 -2.51 -6.02 7.75
CA GLY A 57 -3.12 -6.62 6.55
C GLY A 57 -2.88 -5.78 5.29
N TRP A 58 -3.00 -4.46 5.38
CA TRP A 58 -2.69 -3.54 4.27
C TRP A 58 -1.21 -3.63 3.86
N GLN A 59 -0.29 -3.68 4.83
CA GLN A 59 1.13 -3.80 4.54
C GLN A 59 1.46 -5.11 3.80
N VAL A 60 0.85 -6.23 4.19
CA VAL A 60 0.97 -7.50 3.45
C VAL A 60 0.42 -7.35 2.03
N ALA A 61 -0.73 -6.70 1.86
CA ALA A 61 -1.29 -6.44 0.53
C ALA A 61 -0.36 -5.60 -0.34
N VAL A 62 0.39 -4.63 0.20
CA VAL A 62 1.37 -3.84 -0.57
C VAL A 62 2.50 -4.73 -1.07
N LEU A 63 3.03 -5.63 -0.24
CA LEU A 63 4.08 -6.56 -0.64
C LEU A 63 3.60 -7.53 -1.74
N VAL A 64 2.38 -8.06 -1.59
CA VAL A 64 1.76 -8.91 -2.62
C VAL A 64 1.58 -8.14 -3.93
N GLN A 65 1.13 -6.88 -3.87
CA GLN A 65 0.96 -6.03 -5.05
C GLN A 65 2.29 -5.80 -5.76
N ALA A 66 3.34 -5.46 -5.01
CA ALA A 66 4.67 -5.21 -5.55
C ALA A 66 5.25 -6.47 -6.19
N ALA A 67 5.16 -7.62 -5.52
CA ALA A 67 5.61 -8.91 -6.04
C ALA A 67 4.86 -9.30 -7.34
N ALA A 68 3.53 -9.15 -7.35
CA ALA A 68 2.72 -9.42 -8.54
C ALA A 68 3.09 -8.48 -9.70
N GLY A 69 3.29 -7.18 -9.42
CA GLY A 69 3.70 -6.20 -10.43
C GLY A 69 5.07 -6.51 -11.03
N ILE A 70 6.06 -6.86 -10.20
CA ILE A 70 7.39 -7.28 -10.66
C ILE A 70 7.30 -8.55 -11.50
N ALA A 71 6.52 -9.54 -11.08
CA ALA A 71 6.31 -10.77 -11.85
C ALA A 71 5.67 -10.51 -13.22
N MET A 72 4.66 -9.61 -13.28
CA MET A 72 4.05 -9.20 -14.55
C MET A 72 5.06 -8.52 -15.49
N VAL A 73 5.92 -7.64 -14.95
CA VAL A 73 7.01 -7.00 -15.73
C VAL A 73 8.00 -8.04 -16.25
N ALA A 74 8.38 -9.02 -15.44
CA ALA A 74 9.28 -10.11 -15.85
C ALA A 74 8.66 -10.99 -16.96
N LEU A 75 7.33 -11.07 -17.04
CA LEU A 75 6.59 -11.71 -18.13
C LEU A 75 6.41 -10.82 -19.37
N GLY A 76 6.97 -9.60 -19.35
CA GLY A 76 6.87 -8.64 -20.46
C GLY A 76 5.58 -7.83 -20.48
N LEU A 77 4.71 -7.95 -19.47
CA LEU A 77 3.53 -7.10 -19.34
C LEU A 77 3.93 -5.71 -18.90
N ARG A 78 3.28 -4.69 -19.47
CA ARG A 78 3.55 -3.28 -19.18
C ARG A 78 2.23 -2.58 -18.81
N PRO A 79 2.26 -1.61 -17.87
CA PRO A 79 1.11 -0.79 -17.59
C PRO A 79 0.79 0.11 -18.78
N LYS A 80 -0.44 0.65 -18.82
CA LYS A 80 -0.86 1.59 -19.87
C LYS A 80 -0.10 2.91 -19.80
N ASP A 81 0.20 3.37 -18.59
CA ASP A 81 0.98 4.58 -18.33
C ASP A 81 2.25 4.23 -17.51
N PRO A 82 3.46 4.65 -17.95
CA PRO A 82 4.70 4.46 -17.19
C PRO A 82 4.68 5.04 -15.76
N LEU A 83 3.88 6.07 -15.48
CA LEU A 83 3.71 6.62 -14.13
C LEU A 83 3.16 5.61 -13.14
N HIS A 84 2.52 4.52 -13.60
CA HIS A 84 2.09 3.43 -12.74
C HIS A 84 3.24 2.84 -11.91
N TYR A 85 4.45 2.76 -12.48
CA TYR A 85 5.63 2.28 -11.74
C TYR A 85 6.01 3.21 -10.58
N LEU A 86 5.91 4.53 -10.79
CA LEU A 86 6.17 5.53 -9.74
C LEU A 86 5.21 5.33 -8.57
N TYR A 87 3.92 5.15 -8.83
CA TYR A 87 2.94 4.92 -7.77
C TYR A 87 3.16 3.58 -7.04
N GLY A 88 3.61 2.54 -7.75
CA GLY A 88 4.05 1.29 -7.14
C GLY A 88 5.25 1.49 -6.18
N ALA A 89 6.26 2.25 -6.61
CA ALA A 89 7.42 2.57 -5.77
C ALA A 89 7.04 3.42 -4.55
N LEU A 90 6.19 4.44 -4.73
CA LEU A 90 5.69 5.27 -3.64
C LEU A 90 4.93 4.45 -2.59
N ALA A 91 4.10 3.48 -3.00
CA ALA A 91 3.40 2.60 -2.06
C ALA A 91 4.38 1.79 -1.17
N VAL A 92 5.48 1.29 -1.75
CA VAL A 92 6.52 0.59 -0.99
C VAL A 92 7.26 1.54 -0.04
N LEU A 93 7.59 2.76 -0.49
CA LEU A 93 8.23 3.76 0.37
C LEU A 93 7.33 4.16 1.54
N ILE A 94 6.02 4.30 1.32
CA ILE A 94 5.04 4.55 2.38
C ILE A 94 5.05 3.39 3.40
N LEU A 95 5.03 2.14 2.93
CA LEU A 95 5.14 0.98 3.81
C LEU A 95 6.42 1.01 4.66
N LEU A 96 7.57 1.36 4.07
CA LEU A 96 8.83 1.46 4.79
C LEU A 96 8.79 2.59 5.83
N ALA A 97 8.22 3.74 5.49
CA ALA A 97 8.05 4.85 6.41
C ALA A 97 7.14 4.47 7.58
N GLU A 98 6.00 3.83 7.32
CA GLU A 98 5.10 3.33 8.37
C GLU A 98 5.79 2.33 9.31
N ARG A 99 6.58 1.42 8.74
CA ARG A 99 7.34 0.44 9.51
C ARG A 99 8.37 1.13 10.40
N GLY A 100 9.09 2.12 9.88
CA GLY A 100 10.03 2.91 10.69
C GLY A 100 9.36 3.74 11.79
N LEU A 101 8.07 4.07 11.65
CA LEU A 101 7.30 4.84 12.63
C LEU A 101 6.57 3.97 13.69
N MET A 102 6.66 2.65 13.60
CA MET A 102 6.09 1.77 14.62
C MET A 102 6.79 1.97 15.98
N ALA A 103 6.14 1.51 17.05
CA ALA A 103 6.73 1.52 18.38
C ALA A 103 8.10 0.82 18.39
N ASP A 104 9.03 1.38 19.18
CA ASP A 104 10.39 0.88 19.39
C ASP A 104 11.31 0.87 18.15
N GLN A 105 10.89 1.50 17.04
CA GLN A 105 11.70 1.57 15.83
C GLN A 105 12.67 2.76 15.87
N PRO A 106 13.90 2.62 15.34
CA PRO A 106 14.92 3.66 15.41
C PRO A 106 14.49 5.01 14.85
N LEU A 107 13.74 5.01 13.74
CA LEU A 107 13.25 6.24 13.12
C LEU A 107 12.26 6.96 14.04
N ARG A 108 11.30 6.24 14.66
CA ARG A 108 10.40 6.83 15.67
C ARG A 108 11.17 7.39 16.84
N VAL A 109 12.12 6.62 17.40
CA VAL A 109 12.92 7.05 18.55
C VAL A 109 13.70 8.33 18.24
N SER A 110 14.33 8.41 17.07
CA SER A 110 15.04 9.62 16.62
C SER A 110 14.10 10.81 16.49
N LEU A 111 12.94 10.63 15.86
CA LEU A 111 11.97 11.72 15.67
C LEU A 111 11.37 12.20 16.99
N GLU A 112 11.08 11.30 17.93
CA GLU A 112 10.59 11.68 19.26
C GLU A 112 11.66 12.39 20.09
N ALA A 113 12.94 12.03 19.93
CA ALA A 113 14.05 12.72 20.57
C ALA A 113 14.23 14.16 20.06
N ASP A 114 14.12 14.36 18.74
CA ASP A 114 14.37 15.65 18.10
C ASP A 114 13.16 16.60 18.15
N TYR A 115 11.94 16.07 18.04
CA TYR A 115 10.72 16.86 17.86
C TYR A 115 9.65 16.64 18.95
N GLY A 116 9.90 15.74 19.91
CA GLY A 116 8.96 15.37 20.96
C GLY A 116 7.90 14.36 20.51
N ARG A 117 7.02 13.97 21.43
CA ARG A 117 5.96 12.98 21.16
C ARG A 117 4.92 13.55 20.20
N PHE A 118 4.58 12.78 19.17
CA PHE A 118 3.55 13.14 18.20
C PHE A 118 2.22 12.41 18.45
N ASN A 119 1.13 12.96 17.90
CA ASN A 119 -0.17 12.30 17.90
C ASN A 119 -0.17 11.17 16.88
N GLU A 120 0.17 9.96 17.34
CA GLU A 120 0.29 8.75 16.52
C GLU A 120 -0.93 8.49 15.64
N ALA A 121 -2.14 8.59 16.21
CA ALA A 121 -3.38 8.43 15.45
C ALA A 121 -3.51 9.42 14.30
N LYS A 122 -3.11 10.69 14.50
CA LYS A 122 -3.12 11.72 13.46
C LYS A 122 -2.08 11.44 12.38
N VAL A 123 -0.86 11.07 12.77
CA VAL A 123 0.24 10.78 11.84
C VAL A 123 -0.12 9.60 10.95
N TYR A 124 -0.55 8.48 11.52
CA TYR A 124 -0.97 7.32 10.73
C TYR A 124 -2.22 7.59 9.89
N ALA A 125 -3.15 8.44 10.33
CA ALA A 125 -4.30 8.83 9.51
C ALA A 125 -3.86 9.57 8.24
N TRP A 126 -2.90 10.48 8.34
CA TRP A 126 -2.32 11.19 7.20
C TRP A 126 -1.54 10.27 6.27
N ILE A 127 -0.72 9.37 6.83
CA ILE A 127 0.03 8.40 6.03
C ILE A 127 -0.92 7.51 5.23
N ASN A 128 -1.97 6.98 5.88
CA ASN A 128 -2.99 6.19 5.20
C ASN A 128 -3.77 7.01 4.16
N LEU A 129 -3.98 8.31 4.37
CA LEU A 129 -4.64 9.14 3.36
C LEU A 129 -3.76 9.27 2.11
N VAL A 130 -2.46 9.49 2.30
CA VAL A 130 -1.49 9.49 1.19
C VAL A 130 -1.47 8.13 0.50
N ALA A 131 -1.46 7.03 1.26
CA ALA A 131 -1.53 5.67 0.72
C ALA A 131 -2.77 5.46 -0.14
N PHE A 132 -3.95 5.90 0.32
CA PHE A 132 -5.19 5.87 -0.44
C PHE A 132 -5.08 6.65 -1.76
N LEU A 133 -4.55 7.88 -1.73
CA LEU A 133 -4.40 8.71 -2.92
C LEU A 133 -3.41 8.10 -3.92
N VAL A 134 -2.30 7.53 -3.44
CA VAL A 134 -1.35 6.79 -4.27
C VAL A 134 -1.98 5.54 -4.87
N ALA A 135 -2.74 4.76 -4.11
CA ALA A 135 -3.46 3.59 -4.61
C ALA A 135 -4.51 3.98 -5.66
N ALA A 136 -5.27 5.06 -5.42
CA ALA A 136 -6.24 5.59 -6.37
C ALA A 136 -5.58 5.98 -7.71
N ARG A 137 -4.46 6.74 -7.66
CA ARG A 137 -3.70 7.09 -8.87
C ARG A 137 -3.03 5.90 -9.53
N GLY A 138 -2.54 4.94 -8.75
CA GLY A 138 -2.05 3.66 -9.27
C GLY A 138 -3.13 2.92 -10.06
N LEU A 139 -4.36 2.89 -9.55
CA LEU A 139 -5.49 2.26 -10.22
C LEU A 139 -5.88 3.00 -11.50
N THR A 140 -5.90 4.34 -11.51
CA THR A 140 -6.24 5.10 -12.72
C THR A 140 -5.19 4.94 -13.83
N THR A 141 -3.91 5.05 -13.49
CA THR A 141 -2.81 4.86 -14.45
C THR A 141 -2.71 3.42 -14.95
N GLY A 142 -3.04 2.43 -14.12
CA GLY A 142 -3.06 1.02 -14.50
C GLY A 142 -4.22 0.65 -15.43
N LEU A 143 -5.45 1.09 -15.08
CA LEU A 143 -6.66 0.71 -15.82
C LEU A 143 -6.97 1.61 -17.01
N PHE A 144 -6.73 2.91 -16.90
CA PHE A 144 -7.16 3.91 -17.88
C PHE A 144 -6.00 4.60 -18.58
N GLY A 145 -4.81 4.62 -17.96
CA GLY A 145 -3.62 5.23 -18.54
C GLY A 145 -3.53 6.75 -18.34
N PHE A 146 -4.12 7.29 -17.26
CA PHE A 146 -4.00 8.69 -16.85
C PHE A 146 -4.24 8.90 -15.35
#